data_AF-A0AAV8A5R3-F1
#
_entry.id   AF-A0AAV8A5R3-F1
#
_cell.length_a   1.000
_cell.length_b   1.000
_cell.length_c   1.000
_cell.angle_alpha   90.00
_cell.angle_beta   90.00
_cell.angle_gamma   90.00
#
_symmetry.space_group_name_H-M   'P 1'
#
loop_
_entity.id
_entity.type
_entity.pdbx_description
1 polymer ?
#
loop_
_entity_poly.entity_id
_entity_poly.type
_entity_poly.pdbx_seq_one_letter_code
_entity_poly.pdbx_strand_id
1 'polypeptide(L)'
;MINFKRTNEILNHFGIQDAQKTKLLTNDLKQLLFDEQTSDFKLVVKNEEDDEEELYIHKFILAARSGLFLNMFQNIEENLQKVKDYSGKSLETIELLISFLYTDELPITADTDQEFIKEEFEDIVDYYQLNPTIPMMDIFEKYSKI
;
A
#
# COMPACT_ATOMS: atom_id res chain seq x y z
N MET A 1 -18.00 28.12 -8.88
CA MET A 1 -17.95 28.01 -7.40
C MET A 1 -19.12 27.11 -6.97
N ILE A 2 -18.88 25.82 -6.77
CA ILE A 2 -19.94 24.86 -6.41
C ILE A 2 -20.34 25.12 -4.95
N ASN A 3 -21.64 25.25 -4.73
CA ASN A 3 -22.22 25.67 -3.46
C ASN A 3 -22.11 24.52 -2.44
N PHE A 4 -21.08 24.54 -1.59
CA PHE A 4 -20.74 23.50 -0.60
C PHE A 4 -21.92 23.06 0.28
N LYS A 5 -22.92 23.93 0.49
CA LYS A 5 -24.13 23.62 1.26
C LYS A 5 -24.99 22.52 0.62
N ARG A 6 -25.09 22.52 -0.71
CA ARG A 6 -25.90 21.56 -1.48
C ARG A 6 -25.25 20.19 -1.53
N THR A 7 -23.92 20.13 -1.52
CA THR A 7 -23.15 18.87 -1.53
C THR A 7 -23.36 18.08 -0.22
N ASN A 8 -23.33 18.75 0.93
CA ASN A 8 -23.53 18.09 2.23
C ASN A 8 -24.98 17.58 2.43
N GLU A 9 -25.97 18.29 1.89
CA GLU A 9 -27.37 17.82 1.91
C GLU A 9 -27.56 16.55 1.07
N ILE A 10 -26.88 16.46 -0.08
CA ILE A 10 -26.89 15.28 -0.95
C ILE A 10 -26.22 14.08 -0.27
N LEU A 11 -25.04 14.26 0.33
CA LEU A 11 -24.32 13.20 1.02
C LEU A 11 -25.11 12.63 2.21
N ASN A 12 -25.76 13.51 2.99
CA ASN A 12 -26.63 13.10 4.09
C ASN A 12 -27.90 12.38 3.61
N HIS A 13 -28.48 12.81 2.49
CA HIS A 13 -29.65 12.14 1.90
C HIS A 13 -29.34 10.70 1.48
N PHE A 14 -28.12 10.42 1.04
CA PHE A 14 -27.65 9.08 0.70
C PHE A 14 -27.06 8.29 1.89
N GLY A 15 -27.10 8.83 3.12
CA GLY A 15 -26.55 8.14 4.31
C GLY A 15 -25.03 7.97 4.29
N ILE A 16 -24.34 8.83 3.54
CA ILE A 16 -22.89 8.80 3.36
C ILE A 16 -22.25 9.64 4.47
N GLN A 17 -21.99 8.99 5.61
CA GLN A 17 -21.11 9.52 6.66
C GLN A 17 -19.67 9.09 6.35
N ASP A 18 -19.07 9.73 5.33
CA ASP A 18 -17.87 9.24 4.63
C ASP A 18 -16.64 9.01 5.54
N ALA A 19 -16.37 9.90 6.50
CA ALA A 19 -15.10 9.88 7.22
C ALA A 19 -14.95 8.78 8.28
N GLN A 20 -16.06 8.24 8.82
CA GLN A 20 -16.01 7.14 9.79
C GLN A 20 -15.96 5.77 9.12
N LYS A 21 -16.65 5.60 7.97
CA LYS A 21 -16.65 4.34 7.22
C LYS A 21 -15.31 4.04 6.56
N THR A 22 -14.61 5.06 6.04
CA THR A 22 -13.27 4.89 5.46
C THR A 22 -12.25 4.44 6.51
N LYS A 23 -12.28 5.02 7.72
CA LYS A 23 -11.43 4.57 8.84
C LYS A 23 -11.68 3.13 9.27
N LEU A 24 -12.92 2.64 9.18
CA LEU A 24 -13.24 1.24 9.47
C LEU A 24 -12.63 0.32 8.42
N LEU A 25 -12.81 0.62 7.13
CA LEU A 25 -12.27 -0.20 6.05
C LEU A 25 -10.73 -0.24 6.05
N THR A 26 -10.06 0.89 6.30
CA THR A 26 -8.59 0.91 6.41
C THR A 26 -8.09 -0.01 7.53
N ASN A 27 -8.77 -0.03 8.67
CA ASN A 27 -8.43 -0.94 9.76
C ASN A 27 -8.71 -2.41 9.42
N ASP A 28 -9.79 -2.69 8.69
CA ASP A 28 -10.09 -4.04 8.21
C ASP A 28 -9.01 -4.52 7.24
N LEU A 29 -8.59 -3.67 6.28
CA LEU A 29 -7.48 -3.99 5.36
C LEU A 29 -6.15 -4.14 6.10
N LYS A 30 -5.89 -3.33 7.13
CA LYS A 30 -4.68 -3.46 7.95
C LYS A 30 -4.59 -4.81 8.66
N GLN A 31 -5.72 -5.42 9.03
CA GLN A 31 -5.75 -6.77 9.61
C GLN A 31 -5.39 -7.86 8.60
N LEU A 32 -5.54 -7.60 7.31
CA LEU A 32 -5.17 -8.54 6.24
C LEU A 32 -3.69 -8.44 5.85
N LEU A 33 -2.98 -7.42 6.32
CA LEU A 33 -1.56 -7.21 6.02
C LEU A 33 -0.74 -8.36 6.62
N PHE A 34 -0.08 -9.13 5.76
CA PHE A 34 0.71 -10.33 6.12
C PHE A 34 -0.08 -11.45 6.84
N ASP A 35 -1.41 -11.47 6.72
CA ASP A 35 -2.22 -12.55 7.28
C ASP A 35 -2.05 -13.83 6.45
N GLU A 36 -1.50 -14.89 7.06
CA GLU A 36 -1.30 -16.18 6.41
C GLU A 36 -2.62 -16.89 6.06
N GLN A 37 -3.69 -16.67 6.81
CA GLN A 37 -4.93 -17.44 6.65
C GLN A 37 -5.72 -17.03 5.41
N THR A 38 -5.74 -15.75 5.08
CA THR A 38 -6.52 -15.21 3.96
C THR A 38 -5.70 -14.92 2.71
N SER A 39 -4.37 -14.90 2.83
CA SER A 39 -3.47 -14.64 1.70
C SER A 39 -3.56 -15.72 0.63
N ASP A 40 -3.53 -15.29 -0.64
CA ASP A 40 -3.61 -16.17 -1.81
C ASP A 40 -2.27 -16.29 -2.56
N PHE A 41 -1.22 -15.62 -2.05
CA PHE A 41 0.09 -15.57 -2.67
C PHE A 41 1.20 -15.16 -1.69
N LYS A 42 2.45 -15.42 -2.06
CA LYS A 42 3.63 -14.99 -1.29
C LYS A 42 4.64 -14.22 -2.14
N LEU A 43 5.20 -13.16 -1.56
CA LEU A 43 6.35 -12.47 -2.13
C LEU A 43 7.60 -12.88 -1.34
N VAL A 44 8.59 -13.44 -2.02
CA VAL A 44 9.85 -13.87 -1.43
C VAL A 44 10.86 -12.75 -1.57
N VAL A 45 11.37 -12.23 -0.47
CA VAL A 45 12.31 -11.09 -0.43
C VAL A 45 13.58 -11.54 0.28
N LYS A 46 14.73 -10.99 -0.12
CA LYS A 46 15.98 -11.22 0.60
C LYS A 46 16.11 -10.25 1.76
N ASN A 47 16.49 -10.75 2.93
CA ASN A 47 16.82 -9.91 4.08
C ASN A 47 18.31 -9.50 4.08
N GLU A 48 18.74 -8.74 5.09
CA GLU A 48 20.13 -8.26 5.22
C GLU A 48 21.17 -9.39 5.36
N GLU A 49 20.75 -10.56 5.84
CA GLU A 49 21.58 -11.75 6.01
C GLU A 49 21.62 -12.63 4.75
N ASP A 50 21.05 -12.15 3.63
CA ASP A 50 20.93 -12.85 2.35
C ASP A 50 19.99 -14.08 2.39
N ASP A 51 19.21 -14.23 3.45
CA ASP A 51 18.18 -15.26 3.63
C ASP A 51 16.85 -14.86 2.96
N GLU A 52 16.06 -15.86 2.56
CA GLU A 52 14.75 -15.67 1.92
C GLU A 52 13.62 -15.59 2.96
N GLU A 53 12.93 -14.45 3.01
CA GLU A 53 11.73 -14.23 3.81
C GLU A 53 10.48 -14.32 2.92
N GLU A 54 9.44 -15.02 3.38
CA GLU A 54 8.16 -15.12 2.66
C GLU A 54 7.10 -14.19 3.24
N LEU A 55 6.72 -13.16 2.49
CA LEU A 55 5.65 -12.23 2.86
C LEU A 55 4.30 -12.69 2.30
N TYR A 56 3.32 -12.91 3.18
CA TYR A 56 1.95 -13.28 2.81
C TYR A 56 1.18 -12.07 2.24
N ILE A 57 0.62 -12.22 1.04
CA ILE A 57 -0.05 -11.11 0.32
C ILE A 57 -1.32 -11.56 -0.40
N HIS A 58 -2.15 -10.57 -0.72
CA HIS A 58 -3.37 -10.70 -1.51
C HIS A 58 -3.15 -10.10 -2.91
N LYS A 59 -3.11 -10.93 -3.95
CA LYS A 59 -2.85 -10.49 -5.34
C LYS A 59 -3.76 -9.35 -5.77
N PHE A 60 -5.05 -9.45 -5.42
CA PHE A 60 -6.05 -8.46 -5.82
C PHE A 60 -5.75 -7.06 -5.26
N ILE A 61 -5.32 -6.95 -4.00
CA ILE A 61 -5.01 -5.66 -3.38
C ILE A 61 -3.81 -5.02 -4.07
N LEU A 62 -2.74 -5.78 -4.27
CA LEU A 62 -1.54 -5.30 -4.95
C LEU A 62 -1.82 -4.91 -6.41
N ALA A 63 -2.53 -5.76 -7.16
CA ALA A 63 -2.89 -5.51 -8.56
C ALA A 63 -3.75 -4.25 -8.75
N ALA A 64 -4.68 -4.01 -7.83
CA ALA A 64 -5.54 -2.82 -7.89
C ALA A 64 -4.76 -1.52 -7.68
N ARG A 65 -3.58 -1.60 -7.04
CA ARG A 65 -2.83 -0.45 -6.50
C ARG A 65 -1.48 -0.24 -7.17
N SER A 66 -1.01 -1.20 -7.96
CA SER A 66 0.28 -1.18 -8.67
C SER A 66 0.14 -1.76 -10.07
N GLY A 67 0.55 -0.99 -11.08
CA GLY A 67 0.61 -1.43 -12.47
C GLY A 67 1.62 -2.57 -12.68
N LEU A 68 2.75 -2.54 -11.96
CA LEU A 68 3.75 -3.61 -12.00
C LEU A 68 3.16 -4.92 -11.48
N PHE A 69 2.52 -4.91 -10.31
CA PHE A 69 1.92 -6.12 -9.75
C PHE A 69 0.75 -6.63 -10.61
N LEU A 70 -0.07 -5.75 -11.17
CA LEU A 70 -1.12 -6.13 -12.12
C LEU A 70 -0.54 -6.89 -13.31
N ASN A 71 0.49 -6.32 -13.95
CA ASN A 71 1.15 -6.93 -15.09
C ASN A 71 1.82 -8.24 -14.70
N MET A 72 2.49 -8.29 -13.55
CA MET A 72 3.12 -9.51 -13.05
C MET A 72 2.09 -10.62 -12.87
N PHE A 73 1.01 -10.38 -12.13
CA PHE A 73 0.00 -11.40 -11.83
C PHE A 73 -0.84 -11.85 -13.04
N GLN A 74 -0.94 -11.03 -14.09
CA GLN A 74 -1.56 -11.45 -15.35
C GLN A 74 -0.70 -12.45 -16.14
N ASN A 75 0.61 -12.47 -15.90
CA ASN A 75 1.57 -13.27 -16.65
C ASN A 75 2.14 -14.46 -15.85
N ILE A 76 1.79 -14.61 -14.56
CA ILE A 76 2.18 -15.79 -13.78
C ILE A 76 1.31 -17.01 -14.14
N GLU A 77 1.87 -18.19 -13.99
CA GLU A 77 1.12 -19.44 -14.11
C GLU A 77 0.07 -19.56 -12.99
N GLU A 78 -1.13 -20.08 -13.30
CA GLU A 78 -2.26 -20.16 -12.36
C GLU A 78 -1.93 -20.92 -11.06
N ASN A 79 -1.03 -21.91 -11.13
CA ASN A 79 -0.64 -22.74 -10.00
C ASN A 79 0.52 -22.16 -9.17
N LEU A 80 1.11 -21.05 -9.62
CA LEU A 80 2.17 -20.40 -8.87
C LEU A 80 1.57 -19.76 -7.62
N GLN A 81 2.18 -20.02 -6.46
CA GLN A 81 1.76 -19.45 -5.18
C GLN A 81 2.77 -18.47 -4.59
N LYS A 82 3.93 -18.30 -5.24
CA LYS A 82 4.96 -17.37 -4.80
C LYS A 82 5.82 -16.84 -5.93
N VAL A 83 6.37 -15.64 -5.75
CA VAL A 83 7.34 -15.04 -6.66
C VAL A 83 8.48 -14.43 -5.85
N LYS A 84 9.69 -14.40 -6.42
CA LYS A 84 10.82 -13.67 -5.83
C LYS A 84 10.77 -12.20 -6.23
N ASP A 85 11.03 -11.33 -5.28
CA ASP A 85 11.33 -9.94 -5.57
C ASP A 85 12.74 -9.81 -6.15
N TYR A 86 12.86 -9.00 -7.21
CA TYR A 86 14.11 -8.71 -7.88
C TYR A 86 14.38 -7.20 -7.97
N SER A 87 13.67 -6.40 -7.17
CA SER A 87 13.83 -4.94 -7.15
C SER A 87 15.18 -4.52 -6.54
N GLY A 88 15.80 -5.39 -5.74
CA GLY A 88 17.03 -5.08 -5.01
C GLY A 88 16.78 -4.19 -3.78
N LYS A 89 15.53 -3.99 -3.39
CA LYS A 89 15.13 -3.28 -2.17
C LYS A 89 15.28 -4.15 -0.93
N SER A 90 15.51 -3.52 0.21
CA SER A 90 15.56 -4.22 1.49
C SER A 90 14.18 -4.76 1.86
N LEU A 91 14.16 -5.74 2.76
CA LEU A 91 12.93 -6.29 3.31
C LEU A 91 12.06 -5.18 3.92
N GLU A 92 12.64 -4.24 4.68
CA GLU A 92 11.86 -3.16 5.30
C GLU A 92 11.20 -2.25 4.25
N THR A 93 11.92 -1.94 3.17
CA THR A 93 11.38 -1.14 2.07
C THR A 93 10.21 -1.83 1.37
N ILE A 94 10.28 -3.16 1.20
CA ILE A 94 9.17 -3.94 0.64
C ILE A 94 7.98 -4.00 1.61
N GLU A 95 8.22 -4.18 2.89
CA GLU A 95 7.16 -4.16 3.91
C GLU A 95 6.47 -2.79 3.99
N LEU A 96 7.24 -1.71 3.87
CA LEU A 96 6.73 -0.34 3.80
C LEU A 96 5.81 -0.15 2.58
N LEU A 97 6.27 -0.58 1.41
CA LEU A 97 5.49 -0.57 0.17
C LEU A 97 4.17 -1.33 0.35
N ILE A 98 4.23 -2.58 0.82
CA ILE A 98 3.02 -3.41 0.95
C ILE A 98 2.06 -2.78 1.97
N SER A 99 2.57 -2.29 3.10
CA SER A 99 1.75 -1.57 4.10
C SER A 99 1.01 -0.40 3.47
N PHE A 100 1.70 0.38 2.64
CA PHE A 100 1.11 1.49 1.90
C PHE A 100 0.03 1.02 0.92
N LEU A 101 0.26 -0.06 0.18
CA LEU A 101 -0.72 -0.62 -0.75
C LEU A 101 -2.03 -1.03 -0.07
N TYR A 102 -1.97 -1.50 1.18
CA TYR A 102 -3.17 -1.89 1.94
C TYR A 102 -3.88 -0.71 2.61
N THR A 103 -3.15 0.32 3.03
CA THR A 103 -3.68 1.30 3.99
C THR A 103 -3.62 2.76 3.57
N ASP A 104 -2.90 3.11 2.48
CA ASP A 104 -2.52 4.50 2.15
C ASP A 104 -1.72 5.18 3.29
N GLU A 105 -1.10 4.40 4.19
CA GLU A 105 -0.29 4.90 5.30
C GLU A 105 1.15 4.39 5.21
N LEU A 106 2.10 5.31 5.40
CA LEU A 106 3.47 4.97 5.72
C LEU A 106 3.58 4.77 7.25
N PRO A 107 4.08 3.62 7.73
CA PRO A 107 4.35 3.37 9.16
C PRO A 107 5.59 4.17 9.65
N ILE A 108 5.54 5.49 9.54
CA ILE A 108 6.59 6.38 10.03
C ILE A 108 6.47 6.47 11.55
N THR A 109 7.52 6.08 12.27
CA THR A 109 7.64 6.26 13.72
C THR A 109 8.58 7.41 14.05
N ALA A 110 8.63 7.85 15.31
CA ALA A 110 9.49 8.96 15.74
C ALA A 110 11.00 8.69 15.54
N ASP A 111 11.39 7.41 15.50
CA ASP A 111 12.78 6.98 15.30
C ASP A 111 13.13 6.75 13.83
N THR A 112 12.18 6.98 12.92
CA THR A 112 12.34 6.71 11.49
C THR A 112 12.95 7.92 10.79
N ASP A 113 14.02 7.68 10.01
CA ASP A 113 14.61 8.71 9.16
C ASP A 113 13.62 9.08 8.03
N GLN A 114 12.97 10.23 8.20
CA GLN A 114 11.93 10.70 7.28
C GLN A 114 12.47 11.05 5.90
N GLU A 115 13.70 11.56 5.81
CA GLU A 115 14.30 11.94 4.53
C GLU A 115 14.65 10.67 3.75
N PHE A 116 15.22 9.66 4.44
CA PHE A 116 15.47 8.34 3.87
C PHE A 116 14.18 7.67 3.36
N ILE A 117 13.11 7.67 4.17
CA ILE A 117 11.82 7.12 3.72
C ILE A 117 11.29 7.85 2.51
N LYS A 118 11.43 9.18 2.46
CA LYS A 118 10.93 9.95 1.33
C LYS A 118 11.66 9.61 0.04
N GLU A 119 12.99 9.56 0.08
CA GLU A 119 13.81 9.21 -1.08
C GLU A 119 13.53 7.77 -1.56
N GLU A 120 13.50 6.80 -0.65
CA GLU A 120 13.16 5.41 -0.99
C GLU A 120 11.72 5.28 -1.52
N PHE A 121 10.77 6.00 -0.93
CA PHE A 121 9.37 5.91 -1.32
C PHE A 121 9.09 6.54 -2.69
N GLU A 122 9.77 7.63 -3.06
CA GLU A 122 9.71 8.17 -4.42
C GLU A 122 10.20 7.14 -5.45
N ASP A 123 11.31 6.46 -5.19
CA ASP A 123 11.83 5.41 -6.07
C ASP A 123 10.89 4.20 -6.16
N ILE A 124 10.29 3.78 -5.04
CA ILE A 124 9.27 2.72 -5.01
C ILE A 124 8.06 3.09 -5.86
N VAL A 125 7.57 4.32 -5.76
CA VAL A 125 6.36 4.76 -6.46
C VAL A 125 6.52 4.61 -7.96
N ASP A 126 7.67 5.04 -8.48
CA ASP A 126 7.99 4.95 -9.89
C ASP A 126 8.25 3.50 -10.31
N TYR A 127 9.07 2.75 -9.56
CA TYR A 127 9.42 1.37 -9.89
C TYR A 127 8.17 0.46 -9.92
N TYR A 128 7.35 0.54 -8.88
CA TYR A 128 6.15 -0.30 -8.75
C TYR A 128 4.93 0.27 -9.48
N GLN A 129 5.06 1.41 -10.15
CA GLN A 129 3.97 2.05 -10.92
C GLN A 129 2.72 2.19 -10.05
N LEU A 130 2.88 2.81 -8.89
CA LEU A 130 1.78 2.94 -7.93
C LEU A 130 0.69 3.84 -8.51
N ASN A 131 -0.57 3.48 -8.23
CA ASN A 131 -1.74 4.28 -8.54
C ASN A 131 -2.29 4.89 -7.25
N PRO A 132 -1.60 5.88 -6.66
CA PRO A 132 -2.02 6.41 -5.38
C PRO A 132 -3.36 7.15 -5.53
N THR A 133 -4.27 6.88 -4.60
CA THR A 133 -5.58 7.56 -4.50
C THR A 133 -5.43 9.02 -4.08
N ILE A 134 -4.28 9.37 -3.50
CA ILE A 134 -3.92 10.69 -3.00
C ILE A 134 -2.64 11.16 -3.73
N PRO A 135 -2.55 12.41 -4.22
CA PRO A 135 -1.31 12.93 -4.81
C PRO A 135 -0.11 12.79 -3.87
N MET A 136 1.06 12.44 -4.42
CA MET A 136 2.29 12.22 -3.64
C MET A 136 2.68 13.41 -2.74
N MET A 137 2.45 14.65 -3.19
CA MET A 137 2.71 15.84 -2.37
C MET A 137 1.88 15.87 -1.08
N ASP A 138 0.63 15.43 -1.14
CA ASP A 138 -0.27 15.43 0.03
C ASP A 138 0.11 14.33 1.03
N ILE A 139 0.70 13.23 0.55
CA ILE A 139 1.26 12.17 1.40
C ILE A 139 2.43 12.73 2.20
N PHE A 140 3.43 13.33 1.55
CA PHE A 140 4.58 13.89 2.26
C PHE A 140 4.23 15.08 3.15
N GLU A 141 3.26 15.91 2.78
CA GLU A 141 2.74 16.98 3.66
C GLU A 141 2.04 16.44 4.92
N LYS A 142 1.41 15.26 4.85
CA LYS A 142 0.83 14.59 6.04
C LYS A 142 1.92 14.19 7.02
N TYR A 143 3.09 13.78 6.51
CA TYR A 143 4.18 13.25 7.32
C TYR A 143 5.23 14.29 7.75
N SER A 144 5.30 15.46 7.09
CA SER A 144 6.18 16.57 7.49
C SER A 144 5.70 17.38 8.71
N LYS A 145 4.50 17.07 9.23
CA LYS A 145 3.85 17.75 10.36
C LYS A 145 3.90 16.96 11.68
N ILE A 146 4.60 15.83 11.70
CA ILE A 146 4.87 15.01 12.89
C ILE A 146 6.28 15.33 13.36
#